data_AF-A0A147B7Q5-F1
#
_entry.id   AF-A0A147B7Q5-F1
#
_cell.length_a   1.000
_cell.length_b   1.000
_cell.length_c   1.000
_cell.angle_alpha   90.00
_cell.angle_beta   90.00
_cell.angle_gamma   90.00
#
_symmetry.space_group_name_H-M   'P 1'
#
loop_
_entity.id
_entity.type
_entity.pdbx_description
1 polymer ?
#
loop_
_entity_poly.entity_id
_entity_poly.type
_entity_poly.pdbx_seq_one_letter_code
_entity_poly.pdbx_strand_id
1 'polypeptide(L)'
;FGLNREMDDLMQWIAEREVVAGSQELGQDYEHVTLLRERFKAFCEDTRSVGEERVAAACAQADLLMAADHADAATAAQWKDTLTDAWADLLELMETRAQVLAASWDLHRFFHDCKDVLQRILEKQNSMSDELGRDAVSVSNLQRRHANFENDLQTLGSAVEGIKHQAGQLGAAYAGDKAREIQGREGEVVAAWQRLLGACEGRRTRLADTGDLFHFLNMVRDLLLWMEDVVRQMNTSEKPSDLSRDVSGVELLMNNHQSLKAEVDAREDNMSACVALGKELLARGHYASGEIKEKLLALTTQRTAMMARWDQRWEHLQLILEVYQFARDAAVAEHWLVAQEPYLLSQELGHTIDEVEQLIKKHEAFEKSAAAQEERFAALERLTTFELKELR
;
A
#
# COMPACT_ATOMS: atom_id res chain seq x y z
N PHE A 1 74.42 -36.56 -35.76
CA PHE A 1 73.27 -37.26 -36.40
C PHE A 1 72.04 -37.38 -35.49
N GLY A 2 72.16 -37.62 -34.18
CA GLY A 2 70.98 -37.70 -33.28
C GLY A 2 70.22 -36.37 -33.10
N LEU A 3 70.92 -35.27 -32.82
CA LEU A 3 70.31 -33.95 -32.60
C LEU A 3 69.49 -33.46 -33.81
N ASN A 4 70.01 -33.63 -35.03
CA ASN A 4 69.32 -33.16 -36.24
C ASN A 4 67.93 -33.81 -36.38
N ARG A 5 67.84 -35.11 -36.16
CA ARG A 5 66.57 -35.84 -36.21
C ARG A 5 65.60 -35.39 -35.11
N GLU A 6 66.11 -35.17 -33.91
CA GLU A 6 65.30 -34.69 -32.78
C GLU A 6 64.77 -33.26 -33.01
N MET A 7 65.58 -32.39 -33.62
CA MET A 7 65.19 -31.04 -34.04
C MET A 7 64.10 -31.11 -35.12
N ASP A 8 64.29 -31.92 -36.16
CA ASP A 8 63.29 -32.11 -37.22
C ASP A 8 61.96 -32.67 -36.64
N ASP A 9 62.04 -33.67 -35.75
CA ASP A 9 60.87 -34.26 -35.09
C ASP A 9 60.13 -33.24 -34.19
N LEU A 10 60.87 -32.33 -33.53
CA LEU A 10 60.30 -31.25 -32.73
C LEU A 10 59.67 -30.15 -33.59
N MET A 11 60.33 -29.73 -34.66
CA MET A 11 59.81 -28.75 -35.59
C MET A 11 58.50 -29.24 -36.25
N GLN A 12 58.46 -30.52 -36.64
CA GLN A 12 57.24 -31.13 -37.17
C GLN A 12 56.11 -31.16 -36.12
N TRP A 13 56.44 -31.51 -34.88
CA TRP A 13 55.48 -31.51 -33.77
C TRP A 13 54.95 -30.09 -33.48
N ILE A 14 55.81 -29.07 -33.50
CA ILE A 14 55.40 -27.66 -33.35
C ILE A 14 54.44 -27.27 -34.48
N ALA A 15 54.79 -27.56 -35.73
CA ALA A 15 53.94 -27.26 -36.89
C ALA A 15 52.55 -27.92 -36.79
N GLU A 16 52.47 -29.16 -36.28
CA GLU A 16 51.19 -29.83 -36.02
C GLU A 16 50.35 -29.12 -34.95
N ARG A 17 51.00 -28.60 -33.91
CA ARG A 17 50.34 -27.83 -32.84
C ARG A 17 49.91 -26.43 -33.33
N GLU A 18 50.69 -25.81 -34.20
CA GLU A 18 50.35 -24.54 -34.86
C GLU A 18 49.05 -24.63 -35.66
N VAL A 19 48.76 -25.76 -36.31
CA VAL A 19 47.48 -25.96 -37.03
C VAL A 19 46.28 -25.84 -36.08
N VAL A 20 46.40 -26.38 -34.86
CA VAL A 20 45.34 -26.30 -33.84
C VAL A 20 45.27 -24.90 -33.23
N ALA A 21 46.43 -24.30 -32.93
CA ALA A 21 46.53 -22.94 -32.40
C ALA A 21 46.11 -21.85 -33.40
N GLY A 22 46.20 -22.12 -34.71
CA GLY A 22 45.82 -21.22 -35.79
C GLY A 22 44.37 -21.36 -36.27
N SER A 23 43.57 -22.24 -35.66
CA SER A 23 42.15 -22.37 -36.01
C SER A 23 41.41 -21.02 -35.84
N GLN A 24 40.42 -20.76 -36.69
CA GLN A 24 39.59 -19.55 -36.65
C GLN A 24 38.16 -19.82 -36.14
N GLU A 25 37.87 -21.03 -35.67
CA GLU A 25 36.57 -21.37 -35.12
C GLU A 25 36.38 -20.72 -33.74
N LEU A 26 35.31 -19.90 -33.60
CA LEU A 26 35.01 -19.10 -32.40
C LEU A 26 33.75 -19.56 -31.64
N GLY A 27 33.09 -20.62 -32.10
CA GLY A 27 31.80 -21.07 -31.58
C GLY A 27 30.60 -20.41 -32.27
N GLN A 28 29.42 -21.01 -32.10
CA GLN A 28 28.16 -20.55 -32.71
C GLN A 28 27.15 -20.08 -31.65
N ASP A 29 27.25 -20.60 -30.44
CA ASP A 29 26.45 -20.30 -29.27
C ASP A 29 27.31 -20.42 -28.00
N TYR A 30 26.69 -20.11 -26.85
CA TYR A 30 27.38 -20.07 -25.56
C TYR A 30 27.95 -21.43 -25.16
N GLU A 31 27.19 -22.51 -25.38
CA GLU A 31 27.61 -23.87 -25.07
C GLU A 31 28.79 -24.31 -25.95
N HIS A 32 28.73 -24.03 -27.25
CA HIS A 32 29.78 -24.39 -28.19
C HIS A 32 31.07 -23.63 -27.91
N VAL A 33 31.03 -22.31 -27.70
CA VAL A 33 32.24 -21.54 -27.38
C VAL A 33 32.82 -21.91 -26.02
N THR A 34 31.97 -22.28 -25.05
CA THR A 34 32.43 -22.82 -23.74
C THR A 34 33.23 -24.11 -23.94
N LEU A 35 32.70 -25.06 -24.71
CA LEU A 35 33.39 -26.30 -25.04
C LEU A 35 34.71 -26.04 -25.78
N LEU A 36 34.72 -25.17 -26.79
CA LEU A 36 35.93 -24.83 -27.54
C LEU A 36 37.00 -24.22 -26.65
N ARG A 37 36.61 -23.30 -25.76
CA ARG A 37 37.51 -22.66 -24.80
C ARG A 37 38.11 -23.67 -23.81
N GLU A 38 37.31 -24.58 -23.26
CA GLU A 38 37.78 -25.62 -22.35
C GLU A 38 38.73 -26.60 -23.05
N ARG A 39 38.37 -27.07 -24.24
CA ARG A 39 39.24 -27.94 -25.05
C ARG A 39 40.54 -27.25 -25.42
N PHE A 40 40.48 -25.98 -25.80
CA PHE A 40 41.68 -25.23 -26.16
C PHE A 40 42.57 -24.93 -24.95
N LYS A 41 41.98 -24.68 -23.78
CA LYS A 41 42.74 -24.55 -22.53
C LYS A 41 43.49 -25.84 -22.18
N ALA A 42 42.81 -26.99 -22.25
CA ALA A 42 43.44 -28.29 -22.04
C ALA A 42 44.55 -28.56 -23.08
N PHE A 43 44.32 -28.21 -24.35
CA PHE A 43 45.34 -28.27 -25.40
C PHE A 43 46.56 -27.40 -25.06
N CYS A 44 46.36 -26.19 -24.53
CA CYS A 44 47.47 -25.31 -24.16
C CYS A 44 48.28 -25.87 -22.99
N GLU A 45 47.61 -26.41 -21.98
CA GLU A 45 48.26 -27.05 -20.82
C GLU A 45 49.08 -28.27 -21.25
N ASP A 46 48.51 -29.15 -22.08
CA ASP A 46 49.20 -30.31 -22.67
C ASP A 46 50.42 -29.88 -23.50
N THR A 47 50.24 -28.90 -24.39
CA THR A 47 51.30 -28.44 -25.29
C THR A 47 52.46 -27.83 -24.52
N ARG A 48 52.20 -27.00 -23.49
CA ARG A 48 53.28 -26.47 -22.63
C ARG A 48 53.98 -27.58 -21.86
N SER A 49 53.22 -28.47 -21.21
CA SER A 49 53.79 -29.54 -20.41
C SER A 49 54.73 -30.45 -21.21
N VAL A 50 54.38 -30.77 -22.45
CA VAL A 50 55.18 -31.64 -23.32
C VAL A 50 56.29 -30.87 -24.03
N GLY A 51 55.99 -29.65 -24.49
CA GLY A 51 56.90 -28.86 -25.31
C GLY A 51 58.03 -28.20 -24.54
N GLU A 52 57.76 -27.65 -23.35
CA GLU A 52 58.78 -26.93 -22.56
C GLU A 52 59.96 -27.82 -22.20
N GLU A 53 59.71 -29.03 -21.71
CA GLU A 53 60.77 -29.97 -21.35
C GLU A 53 61.57 -30.42 -22.58
N ARG A 54 60.88 -30.75 -23.68
CA ARG A 54 61.54 -31.24 -24.89
C ARG A 54 62.37 -30.16 -25.60
N VAL A 55 61.84 -28.94 -25.70
CA VAL A 55 62.56 -27.80 -26.29
C VAL A 55 63.77 -27.44 -25.41
N ALA A 56 63.62 -27.42 -24.09
CA ALA A 56 64.74 -27.17 -23.18
C ALA A 56 65.84 -28.23 -23.28
N ALA A 57 65.47 -29.52 -23.38
CA ALA A 57 66.41 -30.62 -23.55
C ALA A 57 67.18 -30.51 -24.89
N ALA A 58 66.47 -30.24 -25.98
CA ALA A 58 67.08 -30.07 -27.32
C ALA A 58 68.02 -28.84 -27.36
N CYS A 59 67.63 -27.73 -26.73
CA CYS A 59 68.48 -26.55 -26.60
C CYS A 59 69.75 -26.82 -25.78
N ALA A 60 69.63 -27.51 -24.64
CA ALA A 60 70.78 -27.87 -23.82
C ALA A 60 71.76 -28.80 -24.56
N GLN A 61 71.23 -29.72 -25.37
CA GLN A 61 72.06 -30.60 -26.19
C GLN A 61 72.78 -29.84 -27.32
N ALA A 62 72.14 -28.83 -27.92
CA ALA A 62 72.78 -27.93 -28.88
C ALA A 62 73.89 -27.10 -28.22
N ASP A 63 73.67 -26.59 -27.01
CA ASP A 63 74.68 -25.83 -26.24
C ASP A 63 75.93 -26.67 -25.92
N LEU A 64 75.75 -27.95 -25.57
CA LEU A 64 76.87 -28.87 -25.33
C LEU A 64 77.72 -29.10 -26.59
N LEU A 65 77.10 -29.17 -27.77
CA LEU A 65 77.81 -29.33 -29.05
C LEU A 65 78.55 -28.06 -29.46
N MET A 66 78.00 -26.89 -29.15
CA MET A 66 78.65 -25.60 -29.36
C MET A 66 79.86 -25.43 -28.43
N ALA A 67 79.74 -25.82 -27.16
CA ALA A 67 80.83 -25.75 -26.18
C ALA A 67 82.00 -26.72 -26.49
N ALA A 68 81.74 -27.79 -27.24
CA ALA A 68 82.75 -28.76 -27.67
C ALA A 68 83.58 -28.30 -28.90
N ASP A 69 83.35 -27.09 -29.43
CA ASP A 69 83.98 -26.52 -30.64
C ASP A 69 83.96 -27.48 -31.84
N HIS A 70 82.84 -28.19 -31.97
CA HIS A 70 82.64 -29.21 -32.99
C HIS A 70 82.47 -28.56 -34.37
N ALA A 71 82.85 -29.25 -35.45
CA ALA A 71 82.74 -28.73 -36.83
C ALA A 71 81.32 -28.26 -37.24
N ASP A 72 80.29 -28.72 -36.52
CA ASP A 72 78.88 -28.41 -36.77
C ASP A 72 78.31 -27.35 -35.81
N ALA A 73 79.14 -26.67 -35.01
CA ALA A 73 78.70 -25.71 -33.99
C ALA A 73 77.85 -24.56 -34.55
N ALA A 74 78.18 -24.05 -35.74
CA ALA A 74 77.39 -23.02 -36.42
C ALA A 74 75.99 -23.53 -36.81
N THR A 75 75.91 -24.77 -37.29
CA THR A 75 74.65 -25.42 -37.66
C THR A 75 73.78 -25.70 -36.43
N ALA A 76 74.40 -26.15 -35.33
CA ALA A 76 73.71 -26.39 -34.06
C ALA A 76 73.13 -25.11 -33.46
N ALA A 77 73.86 -23.99 -33.54
CA ALA A 77 73.36 -22.68 -33.13
C ALA A 77 72.14 -22.26 -33.97
N GLN A 78 72.22 -22.38 -35.29
CA GLN A 78 71.12 -22.05 -36.19
C GLN A 78 69.85 -22.90 -35.90
N TRP A 79 70.00 -24.20 -35.64
CA TRP A 79 68.88 -25.06 -35.27
C TRP A 79 68.26 -24.67 -33.93
N LYS A 80 69.09 -24.34 -32.93
CA LYS A 80 68.61 -23.87 -31.63
C LYS A 80 67.81 -22.58 -31.76
N ASP A 81 68.32 -21.60 -32.50
CA ASP A 81 67.63 -20.33 -32.73
C ASP A 81 66.28 -20.57 -33.44
N THR A 82 66.29 -21.37 -34.52
CA THR A 82 65.07 -21.70 -35.28
C THR A 82 64.01 -22.40 -34.41
N LEU A 83 64.42 -23.37 -33.59
CA LEU A 83 63.52 -24.09 -32.69
C LEU A 83 62.96 -23.17 -31.60
N THR A 84 63.80 -22.29 -31.04
CA THR A 84 63.40 -21.35 -29.99
C THR A 84 62.40 -20.34 -30.53
N ASP A 85 62.65 -19.80 -31.72
CA ASP A 85 61.74 -18.87 -32.41
C ASP A 85 60.41 -19.56 -32.72
N ALA A 86 60.42 -20.76 -33.32
CA ALA A 86 59.20 -21.51 -33.63
C ALA A 86 58.38 -21.87 -32.38
N TRP A 87 59.06 -22.18 -31.26
CA TRP A 87 58.39 -22.43 -29.99
C TRP A 87 57.77 -21.15 -29.42
N ALA A 88 58.48 -20.03 -29.49
CA ALA A 88 57.96 -18.73 -29.05
C ALA A 88 56.74 -18.29 -29.88
N ASP A 89 56.81 -18.45 -31.21
CA ASP A 89 55.73 -18.15 -32.14
C ASP A 89 54.48 -19.01 -31.84
N LEU A 90 54.65 -20.30 -31.57
CA LEU A 90 53.55 -21.18 -31.17
C LEU A 90 52.91 -20.71 -29.85
N LEU A 91 53.71 -20.33 -28.85
CA LEU A 91 53.20 -19.83 -27.57
C LEU A 91 52.39 -18.53 -27.74
N GLU A 92 52.88 -17.60 -28.56
CA GLU A 92 52.18 -16.34 -28.88
C GLU A 92 50.88 -16.61 -29.66
N LEU A 93 50.90 -17.54 -30.62
CA LEU A 93 49.72 -17.96 -31.37
C LEU A 93 48.66 -18.59 -30.45
N MET A 94 49.10 -19.45 -29.53
CA MET A 94 48.23 -20.05 -28.52
C MET A 94 47.62 -18.99 -27.60
N GLU A 95 48.40 -18.01 -27.15
CA GLU A 95 47.90 -16.91 -26.32
C GLU A 95 46.89 -16.05 -27.07
N THR A 96 47.20 -15.68 -28.31
CA THR A 96 46.31 -14.90 -29.18
C THR A 96 44.98 -15.62 -29.37
N ARG A 97 45.00 -16.92 -29.72
CA ARG A 97 43.76 -17.72 -29.87
C ARG A 97 42.99 -17.83 -28.55
N ALA A 98 43.68 -17.98 -27.41
CA ALA A 98 43.03 -18.02 -26.11
C ALA A 98 42.29 -16.71 -25.79
N GLN A 99 42.90 -15.56 -26.11
CA GLN A 99 42.29 -14.24 -25.95
C GLN A 99 41.07 -14.06 -26.87
N VAL A 100 41.16 -14.48 -28.14
CA VAL A 100 40.04 -14.39 -29.08
C VAL A 100 38.87 -15.30 -28.66
N LEU A 101 39.15 -16.52 -28.20
CA LEU A 101 38.13 -17.42 -27.65
C LEU A 101 37.50 -16.86 -26.37
N ALA A 102 38.28 -16.21 -25.51
CA ALA A 102 37.76 -15.54 -24.32
C ALA A 102 36.80 -14.40 -24.68
N ALA A 103 37.17 -13.54 -25.64
CA ALA A 103 36.31 -12.46 -26.12
C ALA A 103 35.01 -12.99 -26.77
N SER A 104 35.12 -14.03 -27.60
CA SER A 104 33.93 -14.71 -28.17
C SER A 104 33.03 -15.28 -27.09
N TRP A 105 33.62 -15.92 -26.08
CA TRP A 105 32.89 -16.47 -24.94
C TRP A 105 32.15 -15.39 -24.14
N ASP A 106 32.82 -14.27 -23.83
CA ASP A 106 32.21 -13.15 -23.11
C ASP A 106 31.00 -12.58 -23.86
N LEU A 107 31.11 -12.44 -25.19
CA LEU A 107 30.02 -11.95 -26.04
C LEU A 107 28.82 -12.93 -26.08
N HIS A 108 29.08 -14.22 -26.30
CA HIS A 108 28.01 -15.23 -26.34
C HIS A 108 27.35 -15.42 -24.98
N ARG A 109 28.14 -15.37 -23.90
CA ARG A 109 27.63 -15.37 -22.53
C ARG A 109 26.69 -14.19 -22.30
N PHE A 110 27.08 -12.99 -22.69
CA PHE A 110 26.23 -11.81 -22.56
C PHE A 110 24.88 -11.98 -23.27
N PHE A 111 24.86 -12.50 -24.50
CA PHE A 111 23.61 -12.75 -25.20
C PHE A 111 22.75 -13.84 -24.54
N HIS A 112 23.37 -14.88 -24.00
CA HIS A 112 22.69 -15.91 -23.22
C HIS A 112 22.08 -15.31 -21.94
N ASP A 113 22.87 -14.56 -21.17
CA ASP A 113 22.44 -13.91 -19.93
C ASP A 113 21.30 -12.90 -20.20
N CYS A 114 21.37 -12.12 -21.28
CA CYS A 114 20.27 -11.24 -21.70
C CYS A 114 18.96 -12.02 -21.93
N LYS A 115 19.05 -13.16 -22.62
CA LYS A 115 17.88 -13.99 -22.93
C LYS A 115 17.27 -14.60 -21.67
N ASP A 116 18.10 -15.14 -20.77
CA ASP A 116 17.65 -15.69 -19.49
C ASP A 116 16.96 -14.61 -18.62
N VAL A 117 17.62 -13.47 -18.43
CA VAL A 117 17.08 -12.37 -17.63
C VAL A 117 15.77 -11.84 -18.24
N LEU A 118 15.71 -11.66 -19.55
CA LEU A 118 14.49 -11.25 -20.24
C LEU A 118 13.35 -12.25 -20.01
N GLN A 119 13.62 -13.55 -20.16
CA GLN A 119 12.62 -14.58 -19.93
C GLN A 119 12.09 -14.53 -18.49
N ARG A 120 12.97 -14.44 -17.50
CA ARG A 120 12.59 -14.36 -16.08
C ARG A 120 11.77 -13.10 -15.75
N ILE A 121 12.07 -11.96 -16.38
CA ILE A 121 11.26 -10.73 -16.27
C ILE A 121 9.86 -10.96 -16.83
N LEU A 122 9.74 -11.54 -18.02
CA LEU A 122 8.46 -11.81 -18.66
C LEU A 122 7.62 -12.83 -17.87
N GLU A 123 8.25 -13.86 -17.32
CA GLU A 123 7.61 -14.83 -16.42
C GLU A 123 7.05 -14.14 -15.17
N LYS A 124 7.84 -13.28 -14.52
CA LYS A 124 7.36 -12.48 -13.38
C LYS A 124 6.20 -11.58 -13.76
N GLN A 125 6.29 -10.89 -14.89
CA GLN A 125 5.22 -10.04 -15.39
C GLN A 125 3.91 -10.82 -15.61
N ASN A 126 3.99 -12.00 -16.23
CA ASN A 126 2.82 -12.84 -16.49
C ASN A 126 2.25 -13.51 -15.23
N SER A 127 3.08 -13.71 -14.20
CA SER A 127 2.64 -14.25 -12.90
C SER A 127 1.91 -13.23 -12.02
N MET A 128 1.98 -11.94 -12.37
CA MET A 128 1.35 -10.88 -11.60
C MET A 128 -0.17 -10.96 -11.75
N SER A 129 -0.87 -11.16 -10.65
CA SER A 129 -2.34 -11.20 -10.62
C SER A 129 -2.94 -9.83 -10.96
N ASP A 130 -4.15 -9.82 -11.52
CA ASP A 130 -4.97 -8.61 -11.70
C ASP A 130 -6.06 -8.46 -10.62
N GLU A 131 -6.15 -9.40 -9.69
CA GLU A 131 -7.17 -9.38 -8.62
C GLU A 131 -6.93 -8.22 -7.66
N LEU A 132 -8.01 -7.51 -7.29
CA LEU A 132 -7.97 -6.40 -6.34
C LEU A 132 -8.52 -6.74 -4.96
N GLY A 133 -9.23 -7.87 -4.81
CA GLY A 133 -9.91 -8.26 -3.58
C GLY A 133 -11.39 -7.86 -3.57
N ARG A 134 -12.16 -8.45 -2.65
CA ARG A 134 -13.62 -8.31 -2.54
C ARG A 134 -14.09 -7.69 -1.22
N ASP A 135 -13.15 -7.50 -0.29
CA ASP A 135 -13.35 -6.96 1.04
C ASP A 135 -12.01 -6.41 1.57
N ALA A 136 -12.05 -5.60 2.63
CA ALA A 136 -10.85 -4.95 3.20
C ALA A 136 -9.75 -5.96 3.61
N VAL A 137 -10.12 -7.16 4.06
CA VAL A 137 -9.18 -8.19 4.51
C VAL A 137 -8.47 -8.83 3.33
N SER A 138 -9.20 -9.17 2.28
CA SER A 138 -8.64 -9.72 1.03
C SER A 138 -7.72 -8.72 0.34
N VAL A 139 -8.07 -7.44 0.31
CA VAL A 139 -7.23 -6.37 -0.25
C VAL A 139 -5.94 -6.22 0.55
N SER A 140 -6.02 -6.14 1.88
CA SER A 140 -4.83 -6.06 2.76
C SER A 140 -3.90 -7.27 2.56
N ASN A 141 -4.45 -8.47 2.41
CA ASN A 141 -3.67 -9.65 2.08
C ASN A 141 -2.99 -9.56 0.71
N LEU A 142 -3.70 -9.04 -0.31
CA LEU A 142 -3.15 -8.84 -1.65
C LEU A 142 -2.07 -7.75 -1.67
N GLN A 143 -2.24 -6.66 -0.93
CA GLN A 143 -1.23 -5.61 -0.74
C GLN A 143 0.06 -6.19 -0.15
N ARG A 144 -0.04 -7.01 0.91
CA ARG A 144 1.13 -7.67 1.50
C ARG A 144 1.79 -8.66 0.53
N ARG A 145 1.00 -9.44 -0.21
CA ARG A 145 1.54 -10.34 -1.24
C ARG A 145 2.26 -9.57 -2.35
N HIS A 146 1.70 -8.44 -2.77
CA HIS A 146 2.31 -7.56 -3.78
C HIS A 146 3.61 -6.94 -3.28
N ALA A 147 3.65 -6.47 -2.02
CA ALA A 147 4.90 -5.96 -1.42
C ALA A 147 5.99 -7.04 -1.38
N ASN A 148 5.63 -8.29 -1.05
CA ASN A 148 6.59 -9.41 -1.11
C ASN A 148 7.06 -9.67 -2.55
N PHE A 149 6.15 -9.65 -3.52
CA PHE A 149 6.49 -9.78 -4.93
C PHE A 149 7.50 -8.71 -5.38
N GLU A 150 7.28 -7.45 -5.00
CA GLU A 150 8.20 -6.34 -5.30
C GLU A 150 9.56 -6.49 -4.62
N ASN A 151 9.60 -7.03 -3.39
CA ASN A 151 10.86 -7.36 -2.73
C ASN A 151 11.62 -8.47 -3.48
N ASP A 152 10.93 -9.50 -3.98
CA ASP A 152 11.56 -10.58 -4.75
C ASP A 152 12.18 -10.08 -6.07
N LEU A 153 11.68 -8.96 -6.60
CA LEU A 153 12.22 -8.33 -7.80
C LEU A 153 13.62 -7.73 -7.61
N GLN A 154 14.08 -7.50 -6.37
CA GLN A 154 15.43 -6.96 -6.09
C GLN A 154 16.53 -7.78 -6.77
N THR A 155 16.42 -9.11 -6.75
CA THR A 155 17.39 -10.01 -7.37
C THR A 155 17.44 -9.88 -8.90
N LEU A 156 16.27 -9.67 -9.53
CA LEU A 156 16.17 -9.40 -10.96
C LEU A 156 16.69 -8.02 -11.32
N GLY A 157 16.44 -7.02 -10.47
CA GLY A 157 17.00 -5.68 -10.63
C GLY A 157 18.53 -5.70 -10.66
N SER A 158 19.16 -6.42 -9.73
CA SER A 158 20.62 -6.62 -9.73
C SER A 158 21.12 -7.31 -11.00
N ALA A 159 20.38 -8.30 -11.53
CA ALA A 159 20.75 -8.97 -12.78
C ALA A 159 20.66 -8.01 -13.98
N VAL A 160 19.63 -7.16 -14.05
CA VAL A 160 19.48 -6.14 -15.10
C VAL A 160 20.62 -5.11 -15.04
N GLU A 161 21.02 -4.67 -13.85
CA GLU A 161 22.19 -3.79 -13.70
C GLU A 161 23.49 -4.49 -14.11
N GLY A 162 23.62 -5.80 -13.84
CA GLY A 162 24.71 -6.63 -14.35
C GLY A 162 24.79 -6.63 -15.88
N ILE A 163 23.65 -6.82 -16.56
CA ILE A 163 23.56 -6.77 -18.02
C ILE A 163 23.98 -5.38 -18.54
N LYS A 164 23.49 -4.29 -17.95
CA LYS A 164 23.88 -2.93 -18.34
C LYS A 164 25.38 -2.69 -18.19
N HIS A 165 25.98 -3.18 -17.10
CA HIS A 165 27.41 -3.05 -16.90
C HIS A 165 28.22 -3.84 -17.94
N GLN A 166 27.85 -5.08 -18.21
CA GLN A 166 28.48 -5.92 -19.23
C GLN A 166 28.33 -5.33 -20.64
N ALA A 167 27.14 -4.81 -20.97
CA ALA A 167 26.89 -4.14 -22.24
C ALA A 167 27.81 -2.91 -22.43
N GLY A 168 28.02 -2.13 -21.37
CA GLY A 168 28.94 -1.00 -21.39
C GLY A 168 30.41 -1.42 -21.62
N GLN A 169 30.85 -2.51 -20.99
CA GLN A 169 32.19 -3.07 -21.21
C GLN A 169 32.38 -3.59 -22.63
N LEU A 170 31.44 -4.41 -23.12
CA LEU A 170 31.49 -5.00 -24.46
C LEU A 170 31.32 -3.93 -25.55
N GLY A 171 30.50 -2.91 -25.31
CA GLY A 171 30.30 -1.78 -26.22
C GLY A 171 31.56 -0.95 -26.46
N ALA A 172 32.53 -0.97 -25.54
CA ALA A 172 33.84 -0.35 -25.75
C ALA A 172 34.80 -1.21 -26.59
N ALA A 173 34.60 -2.54 -26.60
CA ALA A 173 35.45 -3.51 -27.30
C ALA A 173 34.98 -3.81 -28.73
N TYR A 174 33.68 -3.68 -29.01
CA TYR A 174 33.08 -3.98 -30.32
C TYR A 174 32.60 -2.71 -31.03
N ALA A 175 32.60 -2.73 -32.37
CA ALA A 175 32.11 -1.65 -33.22
C ALA A 175 31.15 -2.17 -34.31
N GLY A 176 30.47 -1.25 -35.01
CA GLY A 176 29.58 -1.57 -36.13
C GLY A 176 28.36 -2.39 -35.71
N ASP A 177 28.04 -3.44 -36.47
CA ASP A 177 26.81 -4.21 -36.28
C ASP A 177 26.79 -4.99 -34.97
N LYS A 178 27.95 -5.47 -34.49
CA LYS A 178 28.04 -6.16 -33.19
C LYS A 178 27.78 -5.23 -32.01
N ALA A 179 28.28 -3.99 -32.06
CA ALA A 179 27.95 -2.99 -31.04
C ALA A 179 26.45 -2.68 -31.01
N ARG A 180 25.81 -2.57 -32.19
CA ARG A 180 24.36 -2.37 -32.29
C ARG A 180 23.56 -3.55 -31.75
N GLU A 181 24.02 -4.77 -32.00
CA GLU A 181 23.39 -5.99 -31.48
C GLU A 181 23.44 -6.04 -29.95
N ILE A 182 24.60 -5.73 -29.36
CA ILE A 182 24.78 -5.63 -27.89
C ILE A 182 23.81 -4.61 -27.29
N GLN A 183 23.78 -3.39 -27.84
CA GLN A 183 22.89 -2.32 -27.40
C GLN A 183 21.41 -2.68 -27.57
N GLY A 184 21.05 -3.36 -28.66
CA GLY A 184 19.69 -3.83 -28.90
C GLY A 184 19.22 -4.81 -27.84
N ARG A 185 20.07 -5.80 -27.49
CA ARG A 185 19.76 -6.81 -26.46
C ARG A 185 19.68 -6.23 -25.06
N GLU A 186 20.62 -5.33 -24.71
CA GLU A 186 20.53 -4.56 -23.47
C GLU A 186 19.21 -3.77 -23.41
N GLY A 187 18.89 -3.06 -24.48
CA GLY A 187 17.67 -2.27 -24.59
C GLY A 187 16.39 -3.08 -24.43
N GLU A 188 16.32 -4.29 -24.99
CA GLU A 188 15.20 -5.22 -24.82
C GLU A 188 14.99 -5.59 -23.33
N VAL A 189 16.06 -5.97 -22.63
CA VAL A 189 16.03 -6.32 -21.20
C VAL A 189 15.61 -5.11 -20.36
N VAL A 190 16.24 -3.95 -20.56
CA VAL A 190 15.96 -2.72 -19.81
C VAL A 190 14.51 -2.26 -20.05
N ALA A 191 14.03 -2.30 -21.28
CA ALA A 191 12.65 -1.92 -21.60
C ALA A 191 11.63 -2.90 -20.99
N ALA A 192 11.91 -4.21 -20.98
CA ALA A 192 11.07 -5.19 -20.28
C ALA A 192 11.04 -4.94 -18.77
N TRP A 193 12.19 -4.64 -18.17
CA TRP A 193 12.30 -4.31 -16.76
C TRP A 193 11.50 -3.05 -16.38
N GLN A 194 11.63 -1.97 -17.15
CA GLN A 194 10.87 -0.74 -16.90
C GLN A 194 9.36 -0.94 -17.05
N ARG A 195 8.92 -1.75 -18.02
CA ARG A 195 7.50 -2.13 -18.15
C ARG A 195 7.01 -2.90 -16.93
N LEU A 196 7.80 -3.85 -16.41
CA LEU A 196 7.45 -4.59 -15.19
C LEU A 196 7.33 -3.65 -13.98
N LEU A 197 8.30 -2.73 -13.78
CA LEU A 197 8.24 -1.76 -12.69
C LEU A 197 7.01 -0.86 -12.79
N GLY A 198 6.70 -0.35 -13.98
CA GLY A 198 5.49 0.45 -14.21
C GLY A 198 4.21 -0.33 -13.92
N ALA A 199 4.16 -1.61 -14.30
CA ALA A 199 3.02 -2.48 -14.00
C ALA A 199 2.88 -2.77 -12.49
N CYS A 200 4.01 -2.92 -11.77
CA CYS A 200 4.01 -3.08 -10.31
C CYS A 200 3.49 -1.83 -9.61
N GLU A 201 3.94 -0.63 -10.01
CA GLU A 201 3.46 0.63 -9.45
C GLU A 201 1.97 0.84 -9.73
N GLY A 202 1.53 0.57 -10.97
CA GLY A 202 0.12 0.62 -11.34
C GLY A 202 -0.74 -0.31 -10.49
N ARG A 203 -0.28 -1.55 -10.25
CA ARG A 203 -0.97 -2.51 -9.37
C ARG A 203 -0.97 -2.05 -7.91
N ARG A 204 0.15 -1.54 -7.39
CA ARG A 204 0.26 -1.00 -6.03
C ARG A 204 -0.75 0.12 -5.80
N THR A 205 -0.82 1.07 -6.73
CA THR A 205 -1.79 2.18 -6.70
C THR A 205 -3.22 1.65 -6.73
N ARG A 206 -3.56 0.74 -7.65
CA ARG A 206 -4.92 0.16 -7.71
C ARG A 206 -5.31 -0.59 -6.42
N LEU A 207 -4.39 -1.36 -5.83
CA LEU A 207 -4.64 -2.04 -4.57
C LEU A 207 -4.80 -1.06 -3.39
N ALA A 208 -4.07 0.05 -3.39
CA ALA A 208 -4.23 1.11 -2.40
C ALA A 208 -5.61 1.79 -2.54
N ASP A 209 -5.99 2.18 -3.76
CA ASP A 209 -7.29 2.75 -4.08
C ASP A 209 -8.45 1.82 -3.66
N THR A 210 -8.35 0.52 -3.98
CA THR A 210 -9.35 -0.46 -3.52
C THR A 210 -9.38 -0.58 -1.99
N GLY A 211 -8.24 -0.47 -1.33
CA GLY A 211 -8.15 -0.44 0.14
C GLY A 211 -8.91 0.75 0.73
N ASP A 212 -8.66 1.94 0.21
CA ASP A 212 -9.36 3.17 0.61
C ASP A 212 -10.87 3.06 0.37
N LEU A 213 -11.29 2.49 -0.77
CA LEU A 213 -12.70 2.26 -1.08
C LEU A 213 -13.36 1.40 0.01
N PHE A 214 -12.79 0.25 0.36
CA PHE A 214 -13.39 -0.59 1.39
C PHE A 214 -13.34 0.03 2.78
N HIS A 215 -12.31 0.82 3.09
CA HIS A 215 -12.27 1.59 4.33
C HIS A 215 -13.45 2.57 4.38
N PHE A 216 -13.64 3.36 3.33
CA PHE A 216 -14.78 4.28 3.18
C PHE A 216 -16.13 3.55 3.27
N LEU A 217 -16.33 2.45 2.54
CA LEU A 217 -17.58 1.68 2.55
C LEU A 217 -17.90 1.11 3.95
N ASN A 218 -16.89 0.64 4.69
CA ASN A 218 -17.06 0.19 6.06
C ASN A 218 -17.47 1.35 6.98
N MET A 219 -16.81 2.51 6.89
CA MET A 219 -17.19 3.71 7.67
C MET A 219 -18.65 4.10 7.38
N VAL A 220 -19.05 4.14 6.11
CA VAL A 220 -20.43 4.45 5.71
C VAL A 220 -21.40 3.44 6.31
N ARG A 221 -21.16 2.14 6.16
CA ARG A 221 -22.03 1.09 6.70
C ARG A 221 -22.19 1.23 8.21
N ASP A 222 -21.09 1.39 8.93
CA ASP A 222 -21.10 1.44 10.39
C ASP A 222 -21.81 2.71 10.89
N LEU A 223 -21.65 3.85 10.20
CA LEU A 223 -22.40 5.07 10.49
C LEU A 223 -23.89 4.96 10.16
N LEU A 224 -24.26 4.34 9.03
CA LEU A 224 -25.66 4.13 8.66
C LEU A 224 -26.38 3.25 9.67
N LEU A 225 -25.79 2.12 10.05
CA LEU A 225 -26.35 1.20 11.06
C LEU A 225 -26.49 1.88 12.42
N TRP A 226 -25.49 2.69 12.81
CA TRP A 226 -25.57 3.46 14.04
C TRP A 226 -26.69 4.51 14.00
N MET A 227 -26.85 5.25 12.90
CA MET A 227 -27.95 6.22 12.77
C MET A 227 -29.32 5.53 12.80
N GLU A 228 -29.46 4.36 12.17
CA GLU A 228 -30.67 3.55 12.28
C GLU A 228 -30.96 3.14 13.73
N ASP A 229 -29.92 2.78 14.50
CA ASP A 229 -30.06 2.47 15.92
C ASP A 229 -30.49 3.69 16.75
N VAL A 230 -29.88 4.87 16.53
CA VAL A 230 -30.29 6.10 17.22
C VAL A 230 -31.75 6.43 16.93
N VAL A 231 -32.19 6.32 15.67
CA VAL A 231 -33.60 6.50 15.29
C VAL A 231 -34.50 5.47 15.98
N ARG A 232 -34.07 4.21 16.04
CA ARG A 232 -34.80 3.16 16.76
C ARG A 232 -34.92 3.47 18.25
N GLN A 233 -33.84 3.92 18.90
CA GLN A 233 -33.87 4.31 20.31
C GLN A 233 -34.82 5.48 20.54
N MET A 234 -34.84 6.48 19.65
CA MET A 234 -35.80 7.57 19.70
C MET A 234 -37.25 7.04 19.68
N ASN A 235 -37.57 6.16 18.74
CA ASN A 235 -38.92 5.63 18.57
C ASN A 235 -39.32 4.62 19.66
N THR A 236 -38.40 3.84 20.23
CA THR A 236 -38.77 2.80 21.21
C THR A 236 -39.23 3.39 22.54
N SER A 237 -38.73 4.59 22.86
CA SER A 237 -39.19 5.39 24.01
C SER A 237 -40.54 6.11 23.78
N GLU A 238 -41.27 5.78 22.71
CA GLU A 238 -42.58 6.36 22.37
C GLU A 238 -43.75 5.89 23.22
N LYS A 239 -43.65 4.93 24.15
CA LYS A 239 -44.83 4.53 24.96
C LYS A 239 -45.07 5.56 26.08
N PRO A 240 -45.96 6.55 25.89
CA PRO A 240 -46.12 7.65 26.83
C PRO A 240 -47.00 7.22 28.00
N SER A 241 -47.84 6.19 27.80
CA SER A 241 -48.88 5.77 28.75
C SER A 241 -48.35 5.41 30.14
N ASP A 242 -47.11 4.93 30.21
CA ASP A 242 -46.56 4.37 31.45
C ASP A 242 -45.51 5.28 32.11
N LEU A 243 -44.79 6.11 31.32
CA LEU A 243 -43.70 6.96 31.81
C LEU A 243 -44.03 8.47 31.86
N SER A 244 -44.96 8.98 31.05
CA SER A 244 -45.30 10.41 31.01
C SER A 244 -46.56 10.72 31.83
N ARG A 245 -46.65 10.23 33.07
CA ARG A 245 -47.87 10.44 33.90
C ARG A 245 -47.83 11.74 34.69
N ASP A 246 -46.64 12.34 34.83
CA ASP A 246 -46.37 13.56 35.56
C ASP A 246 -45.15 14.30 34.99
N VAL A 247 -44.86 15.48 35.54
CA VAL A 247 -43.74 16.35 35.13
C VAL A 247 -42.41 15.62 35.22
N SER A 248 -42.16 14.89 36.31
CA SER A 248 -40.91 14.15 36.53
C SER A 248 -40.65 13.09 35.45
N GLY A 249 -41.70 12.39 35.03
CA GLY A 249 -41.61 11.41 33.96
C GLY A 249 -41.25 12.00 32.60
N VAL A 250 -41.80 13.18 32.28
CA VAL A 250 -41.48 13.90 31.04
C VAL A 250 -40.04 14.44 31.07
N GLU A 251 -39.60 15.00 32.21
CA GLU A 251 -38.22 15.46 32.39
C GLU A 251 -37.20 14.32 32.22
N LEU A 252 -37.52 13.11 32.70
CA LEU A 252 -36.70 11.93 32.47
C LEU A 252 -36.60 11.59 30.97
N LEU A 253 -37.71 11.61 30.23
CA LEU A 253 -37.71 11.39 28.78
C LEU A 253 -36.89 12.45 28.04
N MET A 254 -36.97 13.71 28.46
CA MET A 254 -36.17 14.81 27.91
C MET A 254 -34.68 14.63 28.18
N ASN A 255 -34.30 14.24 29.39
CA ASN A 255 -32.91 13.96 29.74
C ASN A 255 -32.34 12.80 28.92
N ASN A 256 -33.10 11.73 28.73
CA ASN A 256 -32.70 10.61 27.86
C ASN A 256 -32.52 11.08 26.41
N HIS A 257 -33.41 11.93 25.90
CA HIS A 257 -33.33 12.45 24.53
C HIS A 257 -32.13 13.38 24.33
N GLN A 258 -31.77 14.18 25.34
CA GLN A 258 -30.54 14.98 25.35
C GLN A 258 -29.28 14.12 25.44
N SER A 259 -29.32 13.00 26.15
CA SER A 259 -28.20 12.04 26.14
C SER A 259 -27.94 11.51 24.73
N LEU A 260 -29.00 11.18 23.98
CA LEU A 260 -28.86 10.78 22.56
C LEU A 260 -28.26 11.90 21.71
N LYS A 261 -28.58 13.16 21.99
CA LYS A 261 -27.96 14.31 21.29
C LYS A 261 -26.46 14.39 21.53
N ALA A 262 -26.04 14.22 22.79
CA ALA A 262 -24.63 14.22 23.14
C ALA A 262 -23.88 13.06 22.46
N GLU A 263 -24.50 11.88 22.34
CA GLU A 263 -23.93 10.77 21.57
C GLU A 263 -23.78 11.10 20.08
N VAL A 264 -24.77 11.78 19.49
CA VAL A 264 -24.69 12.25 18.11
C VAL A 264 -23.56 13.24 17.91
N ASP A 265 -23.43 14.21 18.81
CA ASP A 265 -22.38 15.24 18.75
C ASP A 265 -20.98 14.65 18.93
N ALA A 266 -20.83 13.68 19.83
CA ALA A 266 -19.57 12.95 20.02
C ALA A 266 -19.15 12.14 18.77
N ARG A 267 -20.06 11.91 17.83
CA ARG A 267 -19.81 11.15 16.60
C ARG A 267 -19.60 12.02 15.36
N GLU A 268 -19.68 13.34 15.51
CA GLU A 268 -19.55 14.31 14.42
C GLU A 268 -18.19 14.23 13.72
N ASP A 269 -17.11 13.99 14.46
CA ASP A 269 -15.77 13.85 13.90
C ASP A 269 -15.67 12.62 12.99
N ASN A 270 -16.30 11.50 13.36
CA ASN A 270 -16.33 10.28 12.55
C ASN A 270 -17.11 10.50 11.24
N MET A 271 -18.23 11.22 11.32
CA MET A 271 -19.02 11.62 10.16
C MET A 271 -18.21 12.53 9.23
N SER A 272 -17.56 13.54 9.80
CA SER A 272 -16.70 14.48 9.07
C SER A 272 -15.52 13.77 8.39
N ALA A 273 -14.87 12.84 9.09
CA ALA A 273 -13.79 12.03 8.54
C ALA A 273 -14.27 11.14 7.37
N CYS A 274 -15.42 10.49 7.51
CA CYS A 274 -16.01 9.68 6.44
C CYS A 274 -16.32 10.51 5.19
N VAL A 275 -16.93 11.68 5.37
CA VAL A 275 -17.25 12.61 4.27
C VAL A 275 -15.97 13.17 3.64
N ALA A 276 -14.97 13.52 4.44
CA ALA A 276 -13.68 14.01 3.94
C ALA A 276 -12.98 12.96 3.07
N LEU A 277 -12.89 11.71 3.54
CA LEU A 277 -12.32 10.61 2.78
C LEU A 277 -13.08 10.39 1.46
N GLY A 278 -14.42 10.36 1.49
CA GLY A 278 -15.21 10.22 0.28
C GLY A 278 -14.98 11.36 -0.72
N LYS A 279 -14.90 12.61 -0.27
CA LYS A 279 -14.59 13.77 -1.13
C LYS A 279 -13.18 13.69 -1.70
N GLU A 280 -12.21 13.25 -0.90
CA GLU A 280 -10.83 13.07 -1.34
C GLU A 280 -10.74 12.02 -2.46
N LEU A 281 -11.39 10.87 -2.29
CA LEU A 281 -11.45 9.83 -3.33
C LEU A 281 -12.06 10.36 -4.64
N LEU A 282 -13.10 11.19 -4.54
CA LEU A 282 -13.69 11.84 -5.72
C LEU A 282 -12.72 12.84 -6.36
N ALA A 283 -12.00 13.63 -5.58
CA ALA A 283 -11.02 14.59 -6.08
C ALA A 283 -9.85 13.90 -6.80
N ARG A 284 -9.45 12.71 -6.34
CA ARG A 284 -8.45 11.85 -7.00
C ARG A 284 -8.97 11.18 -8.29
N GLY A 285 -10.24 11.31 -8.63
CA GLY A 285 -10.83 10.66 -9.81
C GLY A 285 -10.95 9.14 -9.64
N HIS A 286 -11.21 8.67 -8.42
CA HIS A 286 -11.25 7.24 -8.08
C HIS A 286 -12.19 6.45 -9.00
N TYR A 287 -11.81 5.23 -9.40
CA TYR A 287 -12.54 4.42 -10.39
C TYR A 287 -13.99 4.11 -9.96
N ALA A 288 -14.25 4.01 -8.65
CA ALA A 288 -15.58 3.79 -8.07
C ALA A 288 -16.33 5.11 -7.73
N SER A 289 -16.03 6.21 -8.42
CA SER A 289 -16.63 7.53 -8.14
C SER A 289 -18.16 7.54 -8.11
N GLY A 290 -18.83 6.71 -8.92
CA GLY A 290 -20.30 6.59 -8.93
C GLY A 290 -20.83 6.06 -7.59
N GLU A 291 -20.28 4.95 -7.10
CA GLU A 291 -20.65 4.34 -5.83
C GLU A 291 -20.32 5.27 -4.65
N ILE A 292 -19.15 5.92 -4.66
CA ILE A 292 -18.74 6.85 -3.60
C ILE A 292 -19.74 8.01 -3.49
N LYS A 293 -20.16 8.61 -4.61
CA LYS A 293 -21.18 9.68 -4.62
C LYS A 293 -22.51 9.21 -4.06
N GLU A 294 -22.97 8.03 -4.46
CA GLU A 294 -24.21 7.42 -3.95
C GLU A 294 -24.15 7.24 -2.43
N LYS A 295 -23.04 6.68 -1.92
CA LYS A 295 -22.87 6.45 -0.48
C LYS A 295 -22.74 7.73 0.33
N LEU A 296 -22.05 8.75 -0.18
CA LEU A 296 -22.01 10.08 0.44
C LEU A 296 -23.41 10.69 0.53
N LEU A 297 -24.20 10.64 -0.55
CA LEU A 297 -25.55 11.17 -0.57
C LEU A 297 -26.45 10.44 0.43
N ALA A 298 -26.39 9.11 0.46
CA ALA A 298 -27.14 8.29 1.42
C ALA A 298 -26.79 8.65 2.86
N LEU A 299 -25.49 8.78 3.16
CA LEU A 299 -24.99 9.16 4.48
C LEU A 299 -25.49 10.54 4.90
N THR A 300 -25.38 11.56 4.05
CA THR A 300 -25.83 12.92 4.37
C THR A 300 -27.35 13.02 4.49
N THR A 301 -28.08 12.26 3.68
CA THR A 301 -29.55 12.23 3.71
C THR A 301 -30.03 11.61 5.03
N GLN A 302 -29.47 10.46 5.41
CA GLN A 302 -29.83 9.79 6.66
C GLN A 302 -29.46 10.64 7.89
N ARG A 303 -28.28 11.28 7.88
CA ARG A 303 -27.89 12.23 8.93
C ARG A 303 -28.92 13.35 9.10
N THR A 304 -29.32 13.97 7.99
CA THR A 304 -30.29 15.08 8.01
C THR A 304 -31.64 14.61 8.53
N ALA A 305 -32.10 13.44 8.07
CA ALA A 305 -33.36 12.86 8.52
C ALA A 305 -33.34 12.47 10.02
N MET A 306 -32.23 11.93 10.52
CA MET A 306 -32.05 11.62 11.93
C MET A 306 -32.12 12.88 12.79
N MET A 307 -31.39 13.94 12.41
CA MET A 307 -31.41 15.22 13.12
C MET A 307 -32.80 15.84 13.16
N ALA A 308 -33.50 15.87 12.01
CA ALA A 308 -34.86 16.40 11.93
C ALA A 308 -35.85 15.64 12.85
N ARG A 309 -35.72 14.30 12.93
CA ARG A 309 -36.52 13.50 13.87
C ARG A 309 -36.19 13.81 15.33
N TRP A 310 -34.91 14.00 15.64
CA TRP A 310 -34.48 14.39 16.97
C TRP A 310 -35.10 15.74 17.37
N ASP A 311 -35.03 16.74 16.49
CA ASP A 311 -35.59 18.07 16.71
C ASP A 311 -37.12 18.02 16.90
N GLN A 312 -37.83 17.34 16.00
CA GLN A 312 -39.28 17.17 16.09
C GLN A 312 -39.70 16.55 17.43
N ARG A 313 -38.97 15.53 17.88
CA ARG A 313 -39.25 14.88 19.15
C ARG A 313 -38.95 15.78 20.34
N TRP A 314 -37.87 16.55 20.28
CA TRP A 314 -37.53 17.49 21.34
C TRP A 314 -38.63 18.53 21.52
N GLU A 315 -39.10 19.13 20.43
CA GLU A 315 -40.22 20.07 20.47
C GLU A 315 -41.50 19.44 21.04
N HIS A 316 -41.79 18.19 20.67
CA HIS A 316 -42.93 17.46 21.20
C HIS A 316 -42.84 17.22 22.72
N LEU A 317 -41.66 16.82 23.22
CA LEU A 317 -41.44 16.62 24.66
C LEU A 317 -41.54 17.92 25.44
N GLN A 318 -41.05 19.04 24.89
CA GLN A 318 -41.24 20.36 25.49
C GLN A 318 -42.72 20.73 25.62
N LEU A 319 -43.51 20.50 24.56
CA LEU A 319 -44.94 20.74 24.61
C LEU A 319 -45.64 19.86 25.65
N ILE A 320 -45.31 18.57 25.70
CA ILE A 320 -45.87 17.66 26.70
C ILE A 320 -45.51 18.15 28.12
N LEU A 321 -44.26 18.58 28.34
CA LEU A 321 -43.82 19.08 29.64
C LEU A 321 -44.66 20.28 30.09
N GLU A 322 -44.87 21.25 29.20
CA GLU A 322 -45.70 22.43 29.47
C GLU A 322 -47.14 22.04 29.85
N VAL A 323 -47.74 21.10 29.13
CA VAL A 323 -49.10 20.60 29.43
C VAL A 323 -49.18 19.97 30.82
N TYR A 324 -48.21 19.13 31.19
CA TYR A 324 -48.20 18.51 32.52
C TYR A 324 -47.88 19.50 33.64
N GLN A 325 -47.03 20.50 33.39
CA GLN A 325 -46.76 21.58 34.33
C GLN A 325 -48.03 22.42 34.57
N PHE A 326 -48.72 22.81 33.49
CA PHE A 326 -50.00 23.51 33.58
C PHE A 326 -51.03 22.70 34.35
N ALA A 327 -51.22 21.42 34.01
CA ALA A 327 -52.20 20.56 34.67
C ALA A 327 -51.91 20.41 36.18
N ARG A 328 -50.63 20.23 36.55
CA ARG A 328 -50.19 20.19 37.96
C ARG A 328 -50.48 21.51 38.68
N ASP A 329 -50.10 22.62 38.07
CA ASP A 329 -50.21 23.95 38.69
C ASP A 329 -51.69 24.37 38.80
N ALA A 330 -52.52 24.03 37.81
CA ALA A 330 -53.97 24.20 37.83
C ALA A 330 -54.63 23.35 38.92
N ALA A 331 -54.25 22.08 39.07
CA ALA A 331 -54.78 21.22 40.13
C ALA A 331 -54.41 21.73 41.53
N VAL A 332 -53.20 22.28 41.72
CA VAL A 332 -52.78 22.92 42.97
C VAL A 332 -53.61 24.18 43.24
N ALA A 333 -53.85 25.01 42.22
CA ALA A 333 -54.67 26.21 42.33
C ALA A 333 -56.14 25.87 42.65
N GLU A 334 -56.72 24.88 41.97
CA GLU A 334 -58.08 24.37 42.23
C GLU A 334 -58.21 23.83 43.65
N HIS A 335 -57.26 23.00 44.10
CA HIS A 335 -57.27 22.49 45.47
C HIS A 335 -57.21 23.60 46.51
N TRP A 336 -56.41 24.65 46.26
CA TRP A 336 -56.38 25.83 47.12
C TRP A 336 -57.74 26.54 47.16
N LEU A 337 -58.37 26.79 46.00
CA LEU A 337 -59.69 27.43 45.93
C LEU A 337 -60.76 26.64 46.69
N VAL A 338 -60.85 25.33 46.45
CA VAL A 338 -61.78 24.44 47.14
C VAL A 338 -61.54 24.43 48.65
N ALA A 339 -60.29 24.49 49.10
CA ALA A 339 -59.96 24.56 50.53
C ALA A 339 -60.42 25.87 51.19
N GLN A 340 -60.55 26.98 50.44
CA GLN A 340 -61.04 28.26 50.97
C GLN A 340 -62.57 28.37 50.97
N GLU A 341 -63.26 27.59 50.15
CA GLU A 341 -64.71 27.66 49.95
C GLU A 341 -65.52 27.55 51.26
N PRO A 342 -65.24 26.60 52.19
CA PRO A 342 -65.99 26.52 53.45
C PRO A 342 -65.85 27.76 54.34
N TYR A 343 -64.68 28.40 54.31
CA TYR A 343 -64.45 29.62 55.09
C TYR A 343 -65.24 30.80 54.50
N LEU A 344 -65.21 30.96 53.17
CA LEU A 344 -65.90 32.05 52.48
C LEU A 344 -67.43 31.92 52.49
N LEU A 345 -67.95 30.69 52.57
CA LEU A 345 -69.38 30.43 52.70
C LEU A 345 -69.92 30.57 54.14
N SER A 346 -69.04 30.72 55.13
CA SER A 346 -69.47 30.93 56.51
C SER A 346 -70.19 32.26 56.67
N GLN A 347 -71.38 32.24 57.29
CA GLN A 347 -72.16 33.43 57.63
C GLN A 347 -72.04 33.80 59.12
N GLU A 348 -71.08 33.21 59.84
CA GLU A 348 -70.84 33.49 61.26
C GLU A 348 -70.26 34.90 61.44
N LEU A 349 -70.98 35.75 62.17
CA LEU A 349 -70.56 37.12 62.46
C LEU A 349 -69.97 37.29 63.87
N GLY A 350 -69.95 36.21 64.68
CA GLY A 350 -69.59 36.26 66.09
C GLY A 350 -70.70 36.85 66.96
N HIS A 351 -70.68 36.52 68.24
CA HIS A 351 -71.66 36.95 69.25
C HIS A 351 -71.05 37.87 70.31
N THR A 352 -69.72 38.05 70.31
CA THR A 352 -68.98 38.95 71.20
C THR A 352 -68.00 39.84 70.41
N ILE A 353 -67.59 40.95 71.00
CA ILE A 353 -66.58 41.85 70.39
C ILE A 353 -65.29 41.08 70.12
N ASP A 354 -64.85 40.26 71.07
CA ASP A 354 -63.65 39.45 70.94
C ASP A 354 -63.75 38.45 69.77
N GLU A 355 -64.91 37.81 69.58
CA GLU A 355 -65.16 36.91 68.44
C GLU A 355 -65.14 37.65 67.11
N VAL A 356 -65.74 38.85 67.04
CA VAL A 356 -65.72 39.71 65.85
C VAL A 356 -64.28 40.13 65.52
N GLU A 357 -63.49 40.55 66.50
CA GLU A 357 -62.09 40.91 66.29
C GLU A 357 -61.25 39.73 65.79
N GLN A 358 -61.51 38.52 66.29
CA GLN A 358 -60.87 37.30 65.80
C GLN A 358 -61.27 36.98 64.35
N LEU A 359 -62.54 37.16 63.98
CA LEU A 359 -63.01 37.00 62.60
C LEU A 359 -62.34 38.00 61.64
N ILE A 360 -62.18 39.26 62.05
CA ILE A 360 -61.46 40.28 61.27
C ILE A 360 -60.00 39.88 61.06
N LYS A 361 -59.27 39.50 62.12
CA LYS A 361 -57.87 39.05 62.01
C LYS A 361 -57.75 37.82 61.11
N LYS A 362 -58.70 36.90 61.18
CA LYS A 362 -58.75 35.71 60.31
C LYS A 362 -58.97 36.11 58.85
N HIS A 363 -59.79 37.12 58.57
CA HIS A 363 -60.01 37.64 57.23
C HIS A 363 -58.77 38.36 56.66
N GLU A 364 -58.12 39.22 57.44
CA GLU A 364 -56.85 39.85 57.04
C GLU A 364 -55.77 38.82 56.71
N ALA A 365 -55.73 37.69 57.43
CA ALA A 365 -54.82 36.59 57.14
C ALA A 365 -55.19 35.86 55.83
N PHE A 366 -56.49 35.69 55.55
CA PHE A 366 -56.97 35.16 54.28
C PHE A 366 -56.60 36.08 53.11
N GLU A 367 -56.83 37.39 53.21
CA GLU A 367 -56.48 38.36 52.16
C GLU A 367 -54.98 38.32 51.81
N LYS A 368 -54.11 38.24 52.83
CA LYS A 368 -52.66 38.07 52.63
C LYS A 368 -52.32 36.75 51.93
N SER A 369 -52.99 35.67 52.30
CA SER A 369 -52.82 34.35 51.66
C SER A 369 -53.28 34.37 50.20
N ALA A 370 -54.41 35.01 49.91
CA ALA A 370 -54.94 35.17 48.56
C ALA A 370 -54.02 36.02 47.67
N ALA A 371 -53.53 37.15 48.19
CA ALA A 371 -52.53 37.98 47.49
C ALA A 371 -51.26 37.18 47.18
N ALA A 372 -50.82 36.30 48.08
CA ALA A 372 -49.67 35.43 47.84
C ALA A 372 -49.91 34.36 46.75
N GLN A 373 -51.16 34.07 46.36
CA GLN A 373 -51.47 33.15 45.26
C GLN A 373 -51.60 33.85 43.89
N GLU A 374 -51.65 35.18 43.84
CA GLU A 374 -51.91 35.94 42.60
C GLU A 374 -50.92 35.58 41.47
N GLU A 375 -49.63 35.46 41.80
CA GLU A 375 -48.60 35.06 40.83
C GLU A 375 -48.84 33.65 40.24
N ARG A 376 -49.38 32.73 41.04
CA ARG A 376 -49.71 31.37 40.59
C ARG A 376 -50.86 31.38 39.58
N PHE A 377 -51.90 32.17 39.83
CA PHE A 377 -53.01 32.33 38.87
C PHE A 377 -52.56 33.05 37.60
N ALA A 378 -51.76 34.11 37.74
CA ALA A 378 -51.17 34.81 36.59
C ALA A 378 -50.26 33.89 35.74
N ALA A 379 -49.60 32.90 36.35
CA ALA A 379 -48.81 31.91 35.61
C ALA A 379 -49.69 30.98 34.75
N LEU A 380 -50.91 30.67 35.19
CA LEU A 380 -51.87 29.86 34.42
C LEU A 380 -52.46 30.62 33.22
N GLU A 381 -52.42 31.95 33.22
CA GLU A 381 -52.85 32.78 32.09
C GLU A 381 -51.78 32.95 31.01
N ARG A 382 -50.55 32.49 31.26
CA ARG A 382 -49.46 32.58 30.28
C ARG A 382 -49.71 31.60 29.14
N LEU A 383 -49.60 32.12 27.91
CA LEU A 383 -49.69 31.30 26.70
C LEU A 383 -48.59 30.24 26.69
N THR A 384 -48.98 29.02 26.32
CA THR A 384 -48.08 27.91 26.05
C THR A 384 -47.25 28.17 24.79
N THR A 385 -46.14 27.45 24.64
CA THR A 385 -45.29 27.54 23.44
C THR A 385 -46.04 27.16 22.17
N PHE A 386 -47.04 26.28 22.27
CA PHE A 386 -47.93 25.94 21.16
C PHE A 386 -48.80 27.13 20.73
N GLU A 387 -49.48 27.78 21.69
CA GLU A 387 -50.33 28.94 21.40
C GLU A 387 -49.52 30.11 20.84
N LEU A 388 -48.29 30.31 21.34
CA LEU A 388 -47.37 31.31 20.80
C LEU A 388 -46.90 31.00 19.38
N LYS A 389 -46.79 29.71 19.00
CA LYS A 389 -46.46 29.28 17.64
C LYS A 389 -47.64 29.46 16.68
N GLU A 390 -48.88 29.26 17.10
CA GLU A 390 -50.07 29.49 16.24
C GLU A 390 -50.38 30.98 15.99
N LEU A 391 -49.90 31.87 16.86
CA LEU A 391 -50.07 33.33 16.70
C LEU A 391 -49.09 33.97 15.70
N ARG A 392 -48.10 33.23 15.20
CA ARG A 392 -47.06 33.69 14.25
C ARG A 392 -47.34 33.12 12.86
#